data_AF-A0A060XD86-F1
#
_entry.id   AF-A0A060XD86-F1
#
_cell.length_a   1.000
_cell.length_b   1.000
_cell.length_c   1.000
_cell.angle_alpha   90.00
_cell.angle_beta   90.00
_cell.angle_gamma   90.00
#
_symmetry.space_group_name_H-M   'P 1'
#
loop_
_entity.id
_entity.type
_entity.pdbx_description
1 polymer ?
#
loop_
_entity_poly.entity_id
_entity_poly.type
_entity_poly.pdbx_seq_one_letter_code
_entity_poly.pdbx_strand_id
1 'polypeptide(L)'
;MLCNVQPRNNLPVLFAHDAWYIVFIIFFSFSNGYLASLCMCFGPKKVAQREAETAGTIMAFFLSLGLALGAALSFVFRIII
;
A
#
# COMPACT_ATOMS: atom_id res chain seq x y z
N MET A 1 11.17 6.06 3.73
CA MET A 1 12.34 6.69 3.06
C MET A 1 13.11 7.63 4.00
N LEU A 2 12.44 8.56 4.70
CA LEU A 2 13.12 9.55 5.57
C LEU A 2 13.43 9.09 7.01
N CYS A 3 12.90 7.95 7.45
CA CYS A 3 13.24 7.32 8.75
C CYS A 3 14.65 6.74 8.75
N ASN A 4 15.22 6.39 9.90
CA ASN A 4 16.60 5.90 10.05
C ASN A 4 16.86 4.48 9.46
N VAL A 5 17.04 4.36 8.14
CA VAL A 5 17.41 3.08 7.47
C VAL A 5 18.87 3.11 7.06
N GLN A 6 19.72 2.23 7.60
CA GLN A 6 21.15 2.15 7.29
C GLN A 6 21.48 0.87 6.50
N PRO A 7 22.53 0.87 5.65
CA PRO A 7 23.32 2.00 5.16
C PRO A 7 22.58 2.77 4.05
N ARG A 8 22.83 4.08 3.91
CA ARG A 8 22.15 4.97 2.93
C ARG A 8 23.15 5.94 2.31
N ASN A 9 23.02 6.20 1.00
CA ASN A 9 24.00 6.99 0.24
C ASN A 9 23.49 8.38 -0.18
N ASN A 10 22.17 8.57 -0.37
CA ASN A 10 21.64 9.74 -1.09
C ASN A 10 20.66 10.63 -0.30
N LEU A 11 20.06 10.19 0.82
CA LEU A 11 19.03 10.96 1.56
C LEU A 11 19.38 11.22 3.04
N PRO A 12 19.18 12.46 3.56
CA PRO A 12 19.39 12.78 4.97
C PRO A 12 18.32 12.17 5.90
N VAL A 13 18.70 11.85 7.14
CA VAL A 13 17.80 11.33 8.19
C VAL A 13 17.04 12.49 8.83
N LEU A 14 15.77 12.67 8.46
CA LEU A 14 14.88 13.68 9.07
C LEU A 14 14.21 13.14 10.34
N PHE A 15 13.93 11.84 10.40
CA PHE A 15 13.30 11.18 11.55
C PHE A 15 14.24 10.12 12.11
N ALA A 16 15.11 10.52 13.04
CA ALA A 16 16.12 9.66 13.64
C ALA A 16 15.54 8.65 14.65
N HIS A 17 14.42 8.98 15.29
CA HIS A 17 13.82 8.15 16.34
C HIS A 17 12.83 7.14 15.76
N ASP A 18 13.00 5.86 16.08
CA ASP A 18 12.19 4.74 15.56
C ASP A 18 10.70 4.84 15.91
N ALA A 19 10.35 5.57 16.97
CA ALA A 19 8.97 5.86 17.33
C ALA A 19 8.18 6.48 16.16
N TRP A 20 8.80 7.37 15.36
CA TRP A 20 8.13 7.96 14.19
C TRP A 20 7.83 6.92 13.11
N TYR A 21 8.76 6.00 12.87
CA TYR A 21 8.55 4.90 11.94
C TYR A 21 7.38 4.01 12.39
N ILE A 22 7.31 3.67 13.69
CA ILE A 22 6.23 2.87 14.26
C ILE A 22 4.88 3.59 14.08
N VAL A 23 4.80 4.87 14.41
CA VAL A 23 3.57 5.67 14.24
C VAL A 23 3.12 5.68 12.78
N PHE A 24 4.04 5.95 11.84
CA PHE A 24 3.70 5.97 10.42
C PHE A 24 3.23 4.61 9.91
N ILE A 25 3.86 3.51 10.32
CA ILE A 25 3.45 2.15 9.92
C ILE A 25 2.08 1.80 10.48
N ILE A 26 1.75 2.18 11.71
CA ILE A 26 0.43 1.95 12.30
C ILE A 26 -0.65 2.66 11.47
N PHE A 27 -0.49 3.97 11.23
CA PHE A 27 -1.45 4.74 10.46
C PHE A 27 -1.57 4.25 9.01
N PHE A 28 -0.44 3.95 8.37
CA PHE A 28 -0.40 3.43 7.01
C PHE A 28 -1.10 2.07 6.90
N SER A 29 -0.78 1.14 7.79
CA SER A 29 -1.36 -0.22 7.78
C SER A 29 -2.85 -0.19 8.08
N PHE A 30 -3.26 0.61 9.07
CA PHE A 30 -4.67 0.76 9.43
C PHE A 30 -5.48 1.38 8.29
N SER A 31 -5.02 2.49 7.71
CA SER A 31 -5.68 3.14 6.59
C SER A 31 -5.78 2.21 5.38
N ASN A 32 -4.68 1.56 4.99
CA ASN A 32 -4.68 0.64 3.86
C ASN A 32 -5.63 -0.55 4.07
N GLY A 33 -5.60 -1.19 5.24
CA GLY A 33 -6.49 -2.30 5.57
C GLY A 33 -7.95 -1.89 5.54
N TYR A 34 -8.28 -0.77 6.19
CA TYR A 34 -9.64 -0.26 6.27
C TYR A 34 -10.20 0.12 4.88
N LEU A 35 -9.45 0.92 4.10
CA LEU A 35 -9.89 1.31 2.76
C LEU A 35 -10.00 0.11 1.81
N ALA A 36 -9.04 -0.83 1.84
CA ALA A 36 -9.09 -2.01 0.99
C ALA A 36 -10.32 -2.88 1.28
N SER A 37 -10.63 -3.12 2.56
CA SER A 37 -11.84 -3.85 2.98
C SER A 37 -13.11 -3.14 2.55
N LEU A 38 -13.20 -1.82 2.74
CA LEU A 38 -14.36 -1.05 2.28
C LEU A 38 -14.55 -1.16 0.76
N CYS A 39 -13.48 -0.99 -0.02
CA CYS A 39 -13.53 -1.15 -1.46
C CYS A 39 -14.04 -2.54 -1.85
N MET A 40 -13.43 -3.61 -1.33
CA MET A 40 -13.81 -4.99 -1.66
C MET A 40 -15.24 -5.36 -1.23
N CYS A 41 -15.71 -4.86 -0.08
CA CYS A 41 -17.05 -5.18 0.41
C CYS A 41 -18.16 -4.34 -0.24
N PHE A 42 -17.89 -3.08 -0.59
CA PHE A 42 -18.90 -2.17 -1.15
C PHE A 42 -18.84 -2.04 -2.67
N GLY A 43 -17.70 -2.35 -3.30
CA GLY A 43 -17.53 -2.26 -4.75
C GLY A 43 -18.52 -3.14 -5.52
N PRO A 44 -18.62 -4.46 -5.24
CA PRO A 44 -19.56 -5.33 -5.94
C PRO A 44 -21.04 -4.99 -5.66
N LYS A 45 -21.33 -4.26 -4.58
CA LYS A 45 -22.68 -3.78 -4.24
C LYS A 45 -23.12 -2.56 -5.07
N LYS A 46 -22.20 -1.94 -5.82
CA LYS A 46 -22.50 -0.80 -6.70
C LYS A 46 -22.92 -1.21 -8.11
N VAL A 47 -22.83 -2.49 -8.44
CA VAL A 47 -23.24 -3.04 -9.75
C VAL A 47 -24.48 -3.92 -9.59
N ALA A 48 -25.14 -4.23 -10.71
CA ALA A 48 -26.25 -5.18 -10.72
C ALA A 48 -25.77 -6.55 -10.21
N GLN A 49 -26.65 -7.27 -9.49
CA GLN A 49 -26.28 -8.53 -8.82
C GLN A 49 -25.76 -9.61 -9.78
N ARG A 50 -26.17 -9.56 -11.05
CA ARG A 50 -25.66 -10.44 -12.12
C ARG A 50 -24.21 -10.16 -12.49
N GLU A 51 -23.77 -8.91 -12.37
CA GLU A 51 -22.42 -8.45 -12.72
C GLU A 51 -21.49 -8.36 -11.50
N ALA A 52 -22.01 -8.62 -10.29
CA ALA A 52 -21.27 -8.47 -9.03
C ALA A 52 -20.06 -9.43 -8.95
N GLU A 53 -20.19 -10.64 -9.49
CA GLU A 53 -19.10 -11.62 -9.53
C GLU A 53 -17.96 -11.17 -10.46
N THR A 54 -18.30 -10.67 -11.64
CA THR A 54 -17.33 -10.11 -12.59
C THR A 54 -16.67 -8.86 -12.01
N ALA A 55 -17.43 -7.97 -11.37
CA ALA A 55 -16.89 -6.80 -10.68
C ALA A 55 -15.92 -7.21 -9.57
N GLY A 56 -16.26 -8.19 -8.74
CA GLY A 56 -15.36 -8.72 -7.70
C GLY A 56 -14.04 -9.25 -8.28
N THR A 57 -14.11 -9.95 -9.42
CA THR A 57 -12.92 -10.46 -10.13
C THR A 57 -12.03 -9.32 -10.64
N ILE A 58 -12.61 -8.28 -11.24
CA ILE A 58 -11.88 -7.09 -11.68
C ILE A 58 -11.20 -6.39 -10.50
N MET A 59 -11.89 -6.26 -9.36
CA MET A 59 -11.32 -5.67 -8.16
C MET A 59 -10.14 -6.47 -7.61
N ALA A 60 -10.23 -7.80 -7.59
CA ALA A 60 -9.13 -8.68 -7.18
C ALA A 60 -7.92 -8.57 -8.12
N PHE A 61 -8.17 -8.42 -9.43
CA PHE A 61 -7.12 -8.14 -10.41
C PHE A 61 -6.40 -6.82 -10.12
N PHE A 62 -7.13 -5.72 -9.92
CA PHE A 62 -6.53 -4.43 -9.60
C PHE A 62 -5.78 -4.42 -8.27
N LEU A 63 -6.26 -5.15 -7.27
CA LEU A 63 -5.53 -5.35 -6.02
C LEU A 63 -4.18 -6.04 -6.28
N SER A 64 -4.19 -7.15 -7.02
CA SER A 64 -2.99 -7.90 -7.37
C SER A 64 -2.01 -7.08 -8.20
N LEU A 65 -2.53 -6.30 -9.15
CA LEU A 65 -1.74 -5.36 -9.95
C LEU A 65 -1.11 -4.27 -9.07
N GLY A 66 -1.86 -3.69 -8.14
CA GLY A 66 -1.34 -2.72 -7.19
C GLY A 66 -0.22 -3.28 -6.32
N LEU A 67 -0.35 -4.53 -5.86
CA LEU A 67 0.71 -5.23 -5.12
C LEU A 67 1.95 -5.47 -5.99
N ALA A 68 1.77 -5.92 -7.24
CA ALA A 68 2.88 -6.13 -8.17
C ALA A 68 3.63 -4.83 -8.51
N LEU A 69 2.89 -3.75 -8.77
CA LEU A 69 3.46 -2.42 -9.01
C LEU A 69 4.18 -1.90 -7.75
N GLY A 70 3.59 -2.07 -6.58
CA GLY A 70 4.22 -1.71 -5.30
C GLY A 70 5.54 -2.47 -5.06
N ALA A 71 5.58 -3.76 -5.40
CA ALA A 71 6.80 -4.56 -5.34
C ALA A 71 7.86 -4.05 -6.33
N ALA A 72 7.49 -3.79 -7.58
CA ALA A 72 8.40 -3.24 -8.60
C ALA A 72 8.98 -1.88 -8.18
N LEU A 73 8.13 -0.97 -7.67
CA LEU A 73 8.56 0.33 -7.16
C LEU A 73 9.46 0.20 -5.92
N SER A 74 9.25 -0.81 -5.07
CA SER A 74 10.11 -1.06 -3.91
C SER A 74 11.55 -1.34 -4.31
N PHE A 75 11.78 -2.06 -5.42
CA PHE A 75 13.13 -2.24 -5.97
C PHE A 75 13.74 -0.91 -6.43
N VAL A 76 12.97 -0.07 -7.12
CA VAL A 76 13.44 1.27 -7.56
C VAL A 76 13.82 2.12 -6.35
N PHE A 77 12.96 2.15 -5.32
CA PHE A 77 13.24 2.91 -4.11
C PHE A 77 14.46 2.39 -3.34
N ARG A 78 14.70 1.07 -3.33
CA ARG A 78 15.90 0.48 -2.73
C ARG A 78 17.18 0.88 -3.47
N ILE A 79 17.11 1.12 -4.78
CA ILE A 79 18.27 1.61 -5.56
C ILE A 79 18.56 3.09 -5.24
N ILE A 80 17.52 3.87 -4.91
CA ILE A 80 17.62 5.32 -4.65
C ILE A 80 18.12 5.63 -3.22
N ILE A 81 17.79 4.79 -2.24
CA ILE A 81 18.19 4.94 -0.82
C ILE A 81 19.63 4.49 -0.61
#